data_AF-A0A494T716-F1
#
_entry.id   AF-A0A494T716-F1
#
_cell.length_a   1.000
_cell.length_b   1.000
_cell.length_c   1.000
_cell.angle_alpha   90.00
_cell.angle_beta   90.00
_cell.angle_gamma   90.00
#
_symmetry.space_group_name_H-M   'P 1'
#
loop_
_entity.id
_entity.type
_entity.pdbx_description
1 polymer ?
#
loop_
_entity_poly.entity_id
_entity_poly.type
_entity_poly.pdbx_seq_one_letter_code
_entity_poly.pdbx_strand_id
1 'polypeptide(L)'
;MVRRIFDRADERNLRTVDVLGSTLTLPIERKFASIDSVQSYVDSVLTLNWVRETWPHASTTVRVRERSGAGASHYETDTATIAVPLHRRNEAWALRELVVLHELAHHFEPEESDTPSHGGQFVDRFVTLVSEIVGYEAGFLLRTTMLETGVKIG
;
A
#
# COMPACT_ATOMS: atom_id res chain seq x y z
N MET A 1 -10.05 -2.93 4.48
CA MET A 1 -10.76 -4.23 4.50
C MET A 1 -9.84 -5.38 4.15
N VAL A 2 -9.14 -5.33 3.00
CA VAL A 2 -8.17 -6.32 2.51
C VAL A 2 -7.13 -6.75 3.55
N ARG A 3 -6.55 -5.80 4.30
CA ARG A 3 -5.65 -6.09 5.42
C ARG A 3 -6.14 -7.21 6.35
N ARG A 4 -7.42 -7.15 6.77
CA ARG A 4 -7.98 -8.14 7.71
C ARG A 4 -8.07 -9.54 7.10
N ILE A 5 -8.11 -9.64 5.77
CA ILE A 5 -8.12 -10.92 5.06
C ILE A 5 -6.72 -11.53 5.11
N PHE A 6 -5.67 -10.75 4.87
CA PHE A 6 -4.28 -11.18 5.05
C PHE A 6 -3.98 -11.57 6.49
N ASP A 7 -4.40 -10.75 7.47
CA ASP A 7 -4.20 -11.05 8.90
C ASP A 7 -4.84 -12.41 9.26
N ARG A 8 -6.09 -12.67 8.81
CA ARG A 8 -6.78 -13.95 9.05
C ARG A 8 -6.15 -15.13 8.33
N ALA A 9 -5.61 -14.92 7.13
CA ALA A 9 -4.93 -15.96 6.37
C ALA A 9 -3.67 -16.44 7.10
N ASP A 10 -2.91 -15.50 7.68
CA ASP A 10 -1.74 -15.81 8.52
C ASP A 10 -2.16 -16.50 9.83
N GLU A 11 -3.14 -15.95 10.56
CA GLU A 11 -3.62 -16.50 11.84
C GLU A 11 -4.09 -17.95 11.73
N ARG A 12 -4.72 -18.30 10.60
CA ARG A 12 -5.27 -19.64 10.36
C ARG A 12 -4.30 -20.58 9.65
N ASN A 13 -3.13 -20.08 9.24
CA ASN A 13 -2.22 -20.78 8.34
C ASN A 13 -2.93 -21.36 7.10
N LEU A 14 -3.92 -20.61 6.59
CA LEU A 14 -4.75 -20.98 5.44
C LEU A 14 -4.83 -19.77 4.52
N ARG A 15 -4.07 -19.81 3.43
CA ARG A 15 -3.94 -18.69 2.50
C ARG A 15 -4.85 -18.78 1.29
N THR A 16 -5.84 -19.64 1.35
CA THR A 16 -6.85 -19.76 0.30
C THR A 16 -8.11 -19.02 0.70
N VAL A 17 -8.63 -18.16 -0.18
CA VAL A 17 -9.87 -17.38 0.05
C VAL A 17 -10.78 -17.45 -1.16
N ASP A 18 -12.09 -17.47 -0.93
CA ASP A 18 -13.08 -17.39 -2.01
C ASP A 18 -13.56 -15.95 -2.18
N VAL A 19 -13.47 -15.45 -3.41
CA VAL A 19 -13.82 -14.08 -3.80
C VAL A 19 -14.56 -14.13 -5.12
N LEU A 20 -15.81 -13.63 -5.15
CA LEU A 20 -16.64 -13.60 -6.36
C LEU A 20 -16.71 -14.94 -7.13
N GLY A 21 -16.79 -16.06 -6.40
CA GLY A 21 -16.83 -17.41 -6.98
C GLY A 21 -15.48 -17.94 -7.49
N SER A 22 -14.38 -17.21 -7.27
CA SER A 22 -13.01 -17.66 -7.55
C SER A 22 -12.28 -18.01 -6.26
N THR A 23 -11.51 -19.09 -6.29
CA THR A 23 -10.63 -19.48 -5.19
C THR A 23 -9.22 -18.95 -5.44
N LEU A 24 -8.75 -18.05 -4.59
CA LEU A 24 -7.45 -17.39 -4.71
C LEU A 24 -6.47 -17.95 -3.68
N THR A 25 -5.21 -18.09 -4.07
CA THR A 25 -4.11 -18.29 -3.11
C THR A 25 -3.43 -16.95 -2.86
N LEU A 26 -3.54 -16.44 -1.64
CA LEU A 26 -2.95 -15.15 -1.28
C LEU A 26 -1.42 -15.24 -1.18
N PRO A 27 -0.69 -14.27 -1.75
CA PRO A 27 0.75 -14.13 -1.52
C PRO A 27 1.05 -13.79 -0.06
N ILE A 28 2.32 -13.88 0.34
CA ILE A 28 2.76 -13.38 1.64
C ILE A 28 2.82 -11.86 1.54
N GLU A 29 2.17 -11.17 2.46
CA GLU A 29 2.44 -9.75 2.65
C GLU A 29 3.69 -9.56 3.49
N ARG A 30 4.62 -8.71 3.03
CA ARG A 30 5.79 -8.36 3.84
C ARG A 30 5.38 -7.57 5.09
N LYS A 31 5.94 -7.95 6.22
CA LYS A 31 5.86 -7.22 7.50
C LYS A 31 7.26 -6.71 7.85
N PHE A 32 7.34 -5.47 8.31
CA PHE A 32 8.60 -4.77 8.57
C PHE A 32 8.88 -4.74 10.07
N ALA A 33 10.15 -4.81 10.44
CA ALA A 33 10.57 -4.81 11.84
C ALA A 33 10.95 -3.41 12.35
N SER A 34 11.22 -2.47 11.45
CA SER A 34 11.72 -1.13 11.80
C SER A 34 11.45 -0.11 10.70
N ILE A 35 11.58 1.19 11.02
CA ILE A 35 11.57 2.28 10.04
C ILE A 35 12.64 2.07 8.96
N ASP A 36 13.85 1.65 9.34
CA ASP A 36 14.94 1.42 8.37
C ASP A 36 14.59 0.34 7.34
N SER A 37 13.89 -0.73 7.77
CA SER A 37 13.42 -1.77 6.85
C SER A 37 12.33 -1.26 5.90
N VAL A 38 11.49 -0.32 6.35
CA VAL A 38 10.52 0.36 5.49
C VAL A 38 11.21 1.31 4.51
N GLN A 39 12.19 2.09 4.97
CA GLN A 39 13.00 2.97 4.10
C GLN A 39 13.68 2.18 2.99
N SER A 40 14.34 1.08 3.33
CA SER A 40 15.01 0.21 2.34
C SER A 40 14.04 -0.35 1.29
N TYR A 41 12.82 -0.69 1.73
CA TYR A 41 11.77 -1.16 0.83
C TYR A 41 11.26 -0.05 -0.09
N VAL A 42 11.01 1.15 0.44
CA VAL A 42 10.62 2.33 -0.33
C VAL A 42 11.67 2.66 -1.39
N ASP A 43 12.95 2.71 -1.00
CA ASP A 43 14.06 2.97 -1.90
C ASP A 43 14.10 1.93 -3.03
N SER A 44 13.87 0.65 -2.70
CA SER A 44 13.83 -0.42 -3.69
C SER A 44 12.67 -0.24 -4.68
N VAL A 45 11.46 0.07 -4.21
CA VAL A 45 10.29 0.29 -5.09
C VAL A 45 10.51 1.46 -6.04
N LEU A 46 11.08 2.57 -5.57
CA LEU A 46 11.39 3.75 -6.40
C LEU A 46 12.47 3.48 -7.46
N THR A 47 13.23 2.38 -7.33
CA THR A 47 14.25 1.99 -8.31
C THR A 47 13.75 1.03 -9.39
N LEU A 48 12.53 0.50 -9.27
CA LEU A 48 11.96 -0.39 -10.27
C LEU A 48 11.75 0.36 -11.60
N ASN A 49 12.24 -0.21 -12.70
CA ASN A 49 12.18 0.43 -14.03
C ASN A 49 10.74 0.81 -14.40
N TRP A 50 9.79 -0.12 -14.23
CA TRP A 50 8.40 0.12 -14.57
C TRP A 50 7.78 1.24 -13.72
N VAL A 51 8.18 1.38 -12.44
CA VAL A 51 7.71 2.46 -11.55
C VAL A 51 8.21 3.81 -12.08
N ARG A 52 9.50 3.90 -12.43
CA ARG A 52 10.12 5.12 -12.97
C ARG A 52 9.57 5.52 -14.34
N GLU A 53 9.25 4.54 -15.17
CA GLU A 53 8.64 4.74 -16.48
C GLU A 53 7.17 5.18 -16.37
N THR A 54 6.45 4.70 -15.35
CA THR A 54 5.02 5.00 -15.16
C THR A 54 4.79 6.32 -14.44
N TRP A 55 5.59 6.64 -13.40
CA TRP A 55 5.36 7.80 -12.54
C TRP A 55 6.61 8.69 -12.49
N PRO A 56 6.56 9.91 -13.05
CA PRO A 56 7.69 10.86 -13.05
C PRO A 56 8.22 11.17 -11.64
N HIS A 57 7.34 11.25 -10.63
CA HIS A 57 7.73 11.53 -9.26
C HIS A 57 8.58 10.44 -8.60
N ALA A 58 8.72 9.25 -9.20
CA ALA A 58 9.58 8.19 -8.68
C ALA A 58 11.08 8.55 -8.60
N SER A 59 11.54 9.61 -9.29
CA SER A 59 12.89 10.14 -9.12
C SER A 59 13.10 10.92 -7.82
N THR A 60 12.02 11.35 -7.16
CA THR A 60 12.08 12.09 -5.91
C THR A 60 12.37 11.14 -4.76
N THR A 61 13.36 11.50 -3.93
CA THR A 61 13.69 10.70 -2.75
C THR A 61 12.57 10.81 -1.72
N VAL A 62 12.04 9.67 -1.29
CA VAL A 62 11.06 9.59 -0.21
C VAL A 62 11.75 9.22 1.10
N ARG A 63 11.48 9.97 2.16
CA ARG A 63 11.96 9.65 3.51
C ARG A 63 10.91 8.91 4.30
N VAL A 64 11.33 8.01 5.16
CA VAL A 64 10.45 7.31 6.11
C VAL A 64 10.85 7.71 7.52
N ARG A 65 9.85 8.06 8.33
CA ARG A 65 10.05 8.39 9.74
C ARG A 65 8.99 7.76 10.61
N GLU A 66 9.29 7.67 11.90
CA GLU A 66 8.26 7.37 12.89
C GLU A 66 7.24 8.51 12.95
N ARG A 67 5.97 8.13 13.03
CA ARG A 67 4.86 9.06 13.27
C ARG A 67 4.73 9.33 14.76
N SER A 68 4.71 10.60 15.16
CA SER A 68 4.28 11.02 16.49
C SER A 68 2.75 10.97 16.62
N GLY A 69 2.25 10.36 17.70
CA GLY A 69 0.82 10.30 18.03
C GLY A 69 0.07 9.06 17.52
N ALA A 70 -1.24 9.00 17.78
CA ALA A 70 -2.07 7.79 17.59
C ALA A 70 -2.72 7.65 16.18
N GLY A 71 -2.31 8.47 15.22
CA GLY A 71 -2.85 8.48 13.86
C GLY A 71 -2.39 7.29 13.01
N ALA A 72 -2.99 7.12 11.82
CA ALA A 72 -2.59 6.09 10.84
C ALA A 72 -1.23 6.41 10.19
N SER A 73 -0.74 5.65 9.23
CA SER A 73 0.29 6.19 8.33
C SER A 73 -0.25 7.36 7.50
N HIS A 74 0.65 8.20 6.98
CA HIS A 74 0.32 9.17 5.94
C HIS A 74 1.59 9.61 5.20
N TYR A 75 1.42 10.02 3.95
CA TYR A 75 2.42 10.73 3.16
C TYR A 75 2.27 12.25 3.35
N GLU A 76 3.42 12.93 3.46
CA GLU A 76 3.55 14.38 3.57
C GLU A 76 4.15 14.91 2.27
N THR A 77 3.33 15.58 1.45
CA THR A 77 3.74 16.06 0.12
C THR A 77 4.87 17.08 0.19
N ASP A 78 4.78 18.06 1.10
CA ASP A 78 5.76 19.16 1.22
C ASP A 78 7.19 18.68 1.51
N THR A 79 7.33 17.54 2.18
CA THR A 79 8.60 16.99 2.65
C THR A 79 8.96 15.65 2.02
N ALA A 80 8.15 15.16 1.06
CA ALA A 80 8.23 13.82 0.49
C ALA A 80 8.48 12.74 1.55
N THR A 81 7.67 12.74 2.61
CA THR A 81 7.91 11.91 3.81
C THR A 81 6.73 10.99 4.09
N ILE A 82 7.01 9.69 4.26
CA ILE A 82 6.08 8.71 4.79
C ILE A 82 6.25 8.64 6.31
N ALA A 83 5.22 9.04 7.05
CA ALA A 83 5.19 8.92 8.50
C ALA A 83 4.43 7.64 8.91
N VAL A 84 5.13 6.68 9.52
CA VAL A 84 4.57 5.37 9.91
C VAL A 84 4.55 5.21 11.43
N PRO A 85 3.42 4.85 12.05
CA PRO A 85 3.39 4.56 13.49
C PRO A 85 4.06 3.20 13.77
N LEU A 86 5.03 3.16 14.70
CA LEU A 86 5.68 1.90 15.08
C LEU A 86 4.73 0.95 15.81
N HIS A 87 3.87 1.49 16.69
CA HIS A 87 2.93 0.70 17.47
C HIS A 87 1.60 1.44 17.65
N ARG A 88 0.50 0.70 17.66
CA ARG A 88 -0.78 1.17 18.20
C ARG A 88 -1.38 0.06 19.04
N ARG A 89 -1.69 0.35 20.30
CA ARG A 89 -2.22 -0.65 21.25
C ARG A 89 -1.34 -1.92 21.33
N ASN A 90 -0.03 -1.76 21.40
CA ASN A 90 0.99 -2.83 21.40
C ASN A 90 1.05 -3.70 20.13
N GLU A 91 0.40 -3.32 19.03
CA GLU A 91 0.52 -4.01 17.75
C GLU A 91 1.26 -3.14 16.72
N ALA A 92 2.28 -3.71 16.07
CA ALA A 92 3.04 -3.08 14.99
C ALA A 92 2.29 -3.08 13.65
N TRP A 93 1.00 -2.72 13.69
CA TRP A 93 0.07 -2.97 12.60
C TRP A 93 0.36 -2.21 11.30
N ALA A 94 1.07 -1.08 11.36
CA ALA A 94 1.32 -0.22 10.20
C ALA A 94 2.62 -0.57 9.47
N LEU A 95 3.49 -1.37 10.10
CA LEU A 95 4.75 -1.85 9.52
C LEU A 95 4.48 -3.03 8.57
N ARG A 96 3.75 -2.76 7.47
CA ARG A 96 3.39 -3.78 6.49
C ARG A 96 3.25 -3.21 5.08
N GLU A 97 3.48 -4.08 4.12
CA GLU A 97 3.62 -3.75 2.70
C GLU A 97 2.45 -2.98 2.10
N LEU A 98 1.21 -3.43 2.34
CA LEU A 98 0.03 -2.73 1.79
C LEU A 98 -0.12 -1.31 2.32
N VAL A 99 0.39 -1.02 3.53
CA VAL A 99 0.40 0.34 4.09
C VAL A 99 1.44 1.18 3.37
N VAL A 100 2.65 0.67 3.19
CA VAL A 100 3.71 1.41 2.49
C VAL A 100 3.32 1.70 1.03
N LEU A 101 2.72 0.72 0.35
CA LEU A 101 2.21 0.90 -1.02
C LEU A 101 1.05 1.91 -1.11
N HIS A 102 0.22 2.01 -0.06
CA HIS A 102 -0.81 3.06 0.02
C HIS A 102 -0.18 4.45 0.06
N GLU A 103 0.85 4.64 0.89
CA GLU A 103 1.52 5.93 1.00
C GLU A 103 2.33 6.28 -0.25
N LEU A 104 2.92 5.29 -0.93
CA LEU A 104 3.55 5.50 -2.23
C LEU A 104 2.54 5.87 -3.32
N ALA A 105 1.30 5.37 -3.25
CA ALA A 105 0.25 5.79 -4.19
C ALA A 105 -0.11 7.28 -4.06
N HIS A 106 0.02 7.87 -2.86
CA HIS A 106 -0.06 9.32 -2.64
C HIS A 106 1.18 10.04 -3.18
N HIS A 107 2.38 9.47 -2.96
CA HIS A 107 3.61 10.04 -3.49
C HIS A 107 3.62 10.17 -5.02
N PHE A 108 3.03 9.20 -5.74
CA PHE A 108 2.94 9.23 -7.19
C PHE A 108 1.77 10.08 -7.73
N GLU A 109 1.03 10.77 -6.87
CA GLU A 109 0.02 11.73 -7.32
C GLU A 109 0.70 12.94 -8.01
N PRO A 110 0.24 13.34 -9.22
CA PRO A 110 0.76 14.54 -9.88
C PRO A 110 0.49 15.81 -9.08
N GLU A 111 1.42 16.76 -9.08
CA GLU A 111 1.31 18.04 -8.35
C GLU A 111 0.06 18.87 -8.72
N GLU A 112 -0.42 18.78 -9.96
CA GLU A 112 -1.59 19.51 -10.48
C GLU A 112 -2.91 18.72 -10.34
N SER A 113 -3.00 17.79 -9.38
CA SER A 113 -4.21 17.01 -9.13
C SER A 113 -5.23 17.79 -8.30
N ASP A 114 -6.31 18.26 -8.93
CA ASP A 114 -7.53 18.73 -8.25
C ASP A 114 -8.44 17.56 -7.80
N THR A 115 -7.95 16.31 -7.86
CA THR A 115 -8.77 15.15 -7.53
C THR A 115 -8.84 14.91 -6.03
N PRO A 116 -9.91 14.26 -5.52
CA PRO A 116 -9.93 13.84 -4.12
C PRO A 116 -8.74 12.94 -3.81
N SER A 117 -8.11 13.12 -2.64
CA SER A 117 -6.95 12.33 -2.18
C SER A 117 -7.12 10.80 -2.27
N HIS A 118 -8.37 10.30 -2.23
CA HIS A 118 -8.70 8.88 -2.43
C HIS A 118 -9.70 8.65 -3.59
N GLY A 119 -9.59 9.45 -4.65
CA GLY A 119 -10.38 9.34 -5.88
C GLY A 119 -10.02 8.11 -6.73
N GLY A 120 -10.68 7.96 -7.88
CA GLY A 120 -10.50 6.79 -8.75
C GLY A 120 -9.06 6.57 -9.22
N GLN A 121 -8.35 7.66 -9.54
CA GLN A 121 -6.94 7.62 -9.95
C GLN A 121 -6.02 7.13 -8.83
N PHE A 122 -6.28 7.55 -7.58
CA PHE A 122 -5.56 7.04 -6.42
C PHE A 122 -5.76 5.52 -6.29
N VAL A 123 -7.01 5.08 -6.40
CA VAL A 123 -7.35 3.65 -6.26
C VAL A 123 -6.70 2.83 -7.37
N ASP A 124 -6.65 3.36 -8.60
CA ASP A 124 -5.98 2.69 -9.72
C ASP A 124 -4.46 2.56 -9.51
N ARG A 125 -3.79 3.64 -9.07
CA ARG A 125 -2.37 3.59 -8.68
C ARG A 125 -2.12 2.55 -7.59
N PHE A 126 -2.94 2.55 -6.54
CA PHE A 126 -2.79 1.62 -5.42
C PHE A 126 -3.03 0.17 -5.83
N VAL A 127 -4.06 -0.11 -6.63
CA VAL A 127 -4.31 -1.45 -7.17
C VAL A 127 -3.17 -1.90 -8.08
N THR A 128 -2.63 -1.01 -8.91
CA THR A 128 -1.50 -1.31 -9.80
C THR A 128 -0.26 -1.69 -8.99
N LEU A 129 0.13 -0.88 -8.00
CA LEU A 129 1.25 -1.18 -7.11
C LEU A 129 1.10 -2.53 -6.40
N VAL A 130 -0.10 -2.81 -5.86
CA VAL A 130 -0.35 -4.08 -5.16
C VAL A 130 -0.31 -5.27 -6.12
N SER A 131 -0.86 -5.14 -7.32
CA SER A 131 -0.86 -6.21 -8.33
C SER A 131 0.55 -6.59 -8.76
N GLU A 132 1.36 -5.58 -9.08
CA GLU A 132 2.71 -5.78 -9.64
C GLU A 132 3.75 -6.18 -8.58
N ILE A 133 3.60 -5.74 -7.32
CA ILE A 133 4.62 -5.95 -6.28
C ILE A 133 4.27 -7.10 -5.33
N VAL A 134 2.99 -7.20 -4.94
CA VAL A 134 2.53 -8.22 -3.98
C VAL A 134 2.04 -9.46 -4.71
N GLY A 135 1.34 -9.27 -5.83
CA GLY A 135 0.85 -10.33 -6.70
C GLY A 135 -0.54 -10.02 -7.24
N TYR A 136 -0.85 -10.54 -8.43
CA TYR A 136 -2.11 -10.29 -9.11
C TYR A 136 -3.33 -10.79 -8.31
N GLU A 137 -3.20 -11.83 -7.49
CA GLU A 137 -4.26 -12.28 -6.58
C GLU A 137 -4.58 -11.24 -5.51
N ALA A 138 -3.55 -10.58 -4.96
CA ALA A 138 -3.73 -9.48 -4.00
C ALA A 138 -4.37 -8.26 -4.66
N GLY A 139 -3.93 -7.95 -5.88
CA GLY A 139 -4.50 -6.89 -6.72
C GLY A 139 -5.98 -7.13 -7.05
N PHE A 140 -6.32 -8.36 -7.46
CA PHE A 140 -7.69 -8.77 -7.73
C PHE A 140 -8.57 -8.69 -6.47
N LEU A 141 -8.08 -9.20 -5.33
CA LEU A 141 -8.79 -9.09 -4.06
C LEU A 141 -9.04 -7.62 -3.68
N LEU A 142 -8.06 -6.74 -3.86
CA LEU A 142 -8.19 -5.32 -3.58
C LEU A 142 -9.19 -4.64 -4.52
N ARG A 143 -9.08 -4.88 -5.83
CA ARG A 143 -9.97 -4.31 -6.84
C ARG A 143 -11.43 -4.69 -6.60
N THR A 144 -11.69 -5.98 -6.38
CA THR A 144 -13.05 -6.50 -6.13
C THR A 144 -13.64 -5.96 -4.84
N THR A 145 -12.86 -5.95 -3.75
CA THR A 145 -13.21 -5.32 -2.47
C THR A 145 -13.62 -3.85 -2.65
N MET A 146 -12.84 -3.06 -3.40
CA MET A 146 -13.15 -1.65 -3.64
C MET A 146 -14.46 -1.48 -4.42
N LEU A 147 -14.64 -2.24 -5.50
CA LEU A 147 -15.85 -2.21 -6.33
C LEU A 147 -17.10 -2.60 -5.54
N GLU A 148 -17.04 -3.65 -4.70
CA GLU A 148 -18.17 -4.08 -3.85
C GLU A 148 -18.57 -2.99 -2.83
N THR A 149 -17.63 -2.15 -2.41
CA THR A 149 -17.90 -1.02 -1.50
C THR A 149 -18.32 0.27 -2.22
N GLY A 150 -18.49 0.24 -3.55
CA GLY A 150 -18.91 1.39 -4.36
C GLY A 150 -17.79 2.41 -4.63
N VAL A 151 -16.52 2.05 -4.37
CA VAL A 151 -15.37 2.90 -4.65
C VAL A 151 -15.13 2.92 -6.17
N LYS A 152 -14.99 4.12 -6.74
CA LYS A 152 -14.64 4.29 -8.16
C LYS A 152 -13.17 3.92 -8.39
N ILE A 153 -12.90 3.32 -9.55
CA ILE A 153 -11.54 3.01 -10.01
C ILE A 153 -11.38 3.63 -11.40
N GLY A 154 -10.24 4.29 -11.65
CA GLY A 154 -9.94 4.97 -12.90
C GLY A 154 -9.58 6.44 -12.72
#